data_AF-A0A329RQT3-F1
#
_entry.id   AF-A0A329RQT3-F1
#
_cell.length_a   1.000
_cell.length_b   1.000
_cell.length_c   1.000
_cell.angle_alpha   90.00
_cell.angle_beta   90.00
_cell.angle_gamma   90.00
#
_symmetry.space_group_name_H-M   'P 1'
#
loop_
_entity.id
_entity.type
_entity.pdbx_description
1 polymer ?
#
loop_
_entity_poly.entity_id
_entity_poly.type
_entity_poly.pdbx_seq_one_letter_code
_entity_poly.pdbx_strand_id
1 'polypeptide(L)'
;MFWPFLELQGRLVYCPLADFGASGVREGQDIYAQAVVAQPVTAHMPLKNASELSGKIAVLQRGICDFVTKVLHAQQAGAVAVLVANTCDDNAGGEAFVMDAGQRVDQVAETVSIPAMMVSRSQSTDIFQQIREAYLDRKELCFTIRFLGAQTASRVLAQQESLAQQSRNAARSIELKQQREQQQQEAASLLRNRLGKASQSKGSTAVSSSESVVATPSSSASELALDWSPTSSYSAGSTRRSHRGERSYGMSPGNNQEEVQVEEGVHAAATLAMLHWCPLTTALVIVDVQNYFTLPHGYGARRTTASSDSKKDPRGLDAQFYDRVDNVLIPTIQDVLLACRASEGMEVVYSVVESATRDGRERSRAHKHAGIHVSKNGFGAQVPKRIAPVDESDIVLSRTGVNVFAATNLDYILRNLMVTHIVVVGISVLGSVESCVQTALDRGYQVTVLKEALLPLTSSASEDSKKASMLEKFARRGAQVLASAEFVDKLQSFA
;
A
#
# COMPACT_ATOMS: atom_id res chain seq x y z
N MET A 1 12.10 -40.18 6.68
CA MET A 1 11.35 -38.95 6.99
C MET A 1 12.35 -37.81 6.93
N PHE A 2 12.01 -36.72 6.27
CA PHE A 2 12.86 -35.54 6.09
C PHE A 2 12.04 -34.31 6.49
N TRP A 3 12.75 -33.27 6.94
CA TRP A 3 12.15 -32.04 7.43
C TRP A 3 12.63 -30.91 6.54
N PRO A 4 11.73 -30.28 5.75
CA PRO A 4 12.07 -29.11 4.96
C PRO A 4 12.32 -27.88 5.83
N PHE A 5 13.34 -27.12 5.46
CA PHE A 5 13.63 -25.81 6.01
C PHE A 5 13.81 -24.81 4.88
N LEU A 6 13.19 -23.65 4.99
CA LEU A 6 13.41 -22.52 4.10
C LEU A 6 14.55 -21.67 4.65
N GLU A 7 15.55 -21.35 3.82
CA GLU A 7 16.62 -20.43 4.20
C GLU A 7 16.16 -18.98 3.97
N LEU A 8 15.83 -18.28 5.06
CA LEU A 8 15.41 -16.88 5.07
C LEU A 8 16.43 -16.04 5.84
N GLN A 9 17.01 -15.03 5.19
CA GLN A 9 17.97 -14.10 5.81
C GLN A 9 19.12 -14.81 6.57
N GLY A 10 19.63 -15.92 6.01
CA GLY A 10 20.70 -16.73 6.63
C GLY A 10 20.25 -17.58 7.81
N ARG A 11 18.94 -17.70 8.06
CA ARG A 11 18.36 -18.57 9.08
C ARG A 11 17.52 -19.66 8.43
N LEU A 12 17.63 -20.88 8.95
CA LEU A 12 16.74 -21.96 8.56
C LEU A 12 15.40 -21.78 9.24
N VAL A 13 14.32 -21.94 8.51
CA VAL A 13 12.96 -21.77 9.02
C VAL A 13 12.20 -23.05 8.71
N TYR A 14 11.68 -23.70 9.75
CA TYR A 14 10.94 -24.94 9.56
C TYR A 14 9.58 -24.65 8.90
N CYS A 15 9.30 -25.35 7.79
CA CYS A 15 8.08 -25.18 7.02
C CYS A 15 7.44 -26.55 6.80
N PRO A 16 6.40 -26.96 7.56
CA PRO A 16 5.80 -28.29 7.44
C PRO A 16 5.53 -28.70 5.99
N LEU A 17 6.03 -29.88 5.61
CA LEU A 17 5.79 -30.45 4.29
C LEU A 17 4.36 -30.96 4.18
N ALA A 18 3.73 -30.82 3.01
CA ALA A 18 2.51 -31.52 2.69
C ALA A 18 2.71 -33.04 2.73
N ASP A 19 1.65 -33.79 3.00
CA ASP A 19 1.66 -35.25 2.94
C ASP A 19 1.60 -35.81 1.50
N PHE A 20 1.35 -34.93 0.51
CA PHE A 20 1.36 -35.20 -0.92
C PHE A 20 2.50 -34.48 -1.65
N GLY A 21 2.78 -34.85 -2.91
CA GLY A 21 3.76 -34.16 -3.77
C GLY A 21 5.24 -34.39 -3.44
N ALA A 22 5.55 -35.03 -2.32
CA ALA A 22 6.92 -35.19 -1.82
C ALA A 22 7.64 -36.49 -2.28
N SER A 23 7.08 -37.23 -3.24
CA SER A 23 7.62 -38.54 -3.66
C SER A 23 9.04 -38.47 -4.26
N GLY A 24 9.40 -37.34 -4.87
CA GLY A 24 10.72 -37.09 -5.45
C GLY A 24 11.77 -36.48 -4.51
N VAL A 25 11.41 -36.20 -3.25
CA VAL A 25 12.27 -35.47 -2.31
C VAL A 25 13.18 -36.43 -1.53
N ARG A 26 14.46 -36.06 -1.39
CA ARG A 26 15.46 -36.80 -0.62
C ARG A 26 16.29 -35.86 0.25
N GLU A 27 16.85 -36.39 1.33
CA GLU A 27 17.80 -35.64 2.17
C GLU A 27 18.99 -35.16 1.33
N GLY A 28 19.33 -33.87 1.47
CA GLY A 28 20.40 -33.21 0.73
C GLY A 28 20.07 -32.85 -0.72
N GLN A 29 18.87 -33.18 -1.22
CA GLN A 29 18.38 -32.73 -2.52
C GLN A 29 17.68 -31.38 -2.38
N ASP A 30 18.46 -30.36 -1.98
CA ASP A 30 17.97 -29.01 -1.74
C ASP A 30 17.45 -28.37 -3.05
N ILE A 31 16.35 -27.62 -2.97
CA ILE A 31 15.81 -26.85 -4.09
C ILE A 31 16.29 -25.41 -3.97
N TYR A 32 17.05 -24.97 -4.96
CA TYR A 32 17.45 -23.57 -5.11
C TYR A 32 16.83 -23.00 -6.38
N ALA A 33 15.90 -22.07 -6.22
CA ALA A 33 15.23 -21.44 -7.35
C ALA A 33 14.68 -20.07 -6.96
N GLN A 34 14.42 -19.26 -7.99
CA GLN A 34 13.78 -17.97 -7.81
C GLN A 34 12.35 -18.16 -7.27
N ALA A 35 11.93 -17.30 -6.35
CA ALA A 35 10.58 -17.27 -5.82
C ALA A 35 9.72 -16.26 -6.56
N VAL A 36 8.53 -16.68 -6.98
CA VAL A 36 7.57 -15.84 -7.70
C VAL A 36 6.19 -16.03 -7.11
N VAL A 37 5.49 -14.91 -6.87
CA VAL A 37 4.10 -14.93 -6.41
C VAL A 37 3.21 -15.37 -7.56
N ALA A 38 2.35 -16.36 -7.30
CA ALA A 38 1.42 -16.83 -8.32
C ALA A 38 0.29 -15.84 -8.58
N GLN A 39 -0.29 -15.91 -9.79
CA GLN A 39 -1.45 -15.11 -10.18
C GLN A 39 -2.56 -16.00 -10.72
N PRO A 40 -3.72 -16.12 -10.05
CA PRO A 40 -4.04 -15.52 -8.75
C PRO A 40 -3.23 -16.15 -7.61
N VAL A 41 -2.92 -15.37 -6.56
CA VAL A 41 -2.12 -15.82 -5.41
C VAL A 41 -2.79 -17.00 -4.67
N THR A 42 -4.11 -17.07 -4.72
CA THR A 42 -4.90 -18.14 -4.11
C THR A 42 -4.90 -19.44 -4.94
N ALA A 43 -4.45 -19.42 -6.20
CA ALA A 43 -4.38 -20.58 -7.10
C ALA A 43 -5.69 -21.41 -7.20
N HIS A 44 -6.85 -20.76 -7.05
CA HIS A 44 -8.17 -21.40 -7.20
C HIS A 44 -8.55 -21.67 -8.66
N MET A 45 -7.80 -21.07 -9.59
CA MET A 45 -7.90 -21.25 -11.04
C MET A 45 -6.47 -21.43 -11.60
N PRO A 46 -6.31 -21.92 -12.84
CA PRO A 46 -5.00 -22.02 -13.50
C PRO A 46 -4.22 -20.69 -13.46
N LEU A 47 -2.91 -20.79 -13.25
CA LEU A 47 -2.06 -19.62 -13.03
C LEU A 47 -1.81 -18.85 -14.34
N LYS A 48 -2.08 -17.55 -14.32
CA LYS A 48 -1.94 -16.62 -15.44
C LYS A 48 -0.48 -16.31 -15.77
N ASN A 49 0.39 -16.30 -14.77
CA ASN A 49 1.82 -16.01 -14.92
C ASN A 49 2.67 -17.29 -15.07
N ALA A 50 2.16 -18.31 -15.77
CA ALA A 50 2.87 -19.58 -15.95
C ALA A 50 4.25 -19.43 -16.60
N SER A 51 4.41 -18.52 -17.55
CA SER A 51 5.71 -18.22 -18.17
C SER A 51 6.74 -17.70 -17.17
N GLU A 52 6.30 -16.98 -16.14
CA GLU A 52 7.18 -16.46 -15.09
C GLU A 52 7.50 -17.52 -14.02
N LEU A 53 6.64 -18.53 -13.86
CA LEU A 53 6.76 -19.57 -12.82
C LEU A 53 7.51 -20.83 -13.27
N SER A 54 7.72 -21.01 -14.58
CA SER A 54 8.44 -22.16 -15.10
C SER A 54 9.86 -22.26 -14.51
N GLY A 55 10.15 -23.36 -13.82
CA GLY A 55 11.44 -23.60 -13.15
C GLY A 55 11.59 -22.91 -11.78
N LYS A 56 10.54 -22.27 -11.25
CA LYS A 56 10.61 -21.41 -10.05
C LYS A 56 9.78 -21.93 -8.89
N ILE A 57 9.99 -21.37 -7.70
CA ILE A 57 9.21 -21.65 -6.50
C ILE A 57 7.96 -20.77 -6.54
N ALA A 58 6.79 -21.39 -6.58
CA ALA A 58 5.52 -20.67 -6.53
C ALA A 58 5.18 -20.30 -5.09
N VAL A 59 4.92 -19.01 -4.84
CA VAL A 59 4.43 -18.52 -3.55
C VAL A 59 2.93 -18.25 -3.65
N LEU A 60 2.15 -18.97 -2.86
CA LEU A 60 0.69 -19.01 -2.86
C LEU A 60 0.13 -18.58 -1.51
N GLN A 61 -1.16 -18.25 -1.49
CA GLN A 61 -1.91 -17.94 -0.27
C GLN A 61 -2.96 -19.02 0.01
N ARG A 62 -3.07 -19.41 1.28
CA ARG A 62 -4.13 -20.29 1.77
C ARG A 62 -5.51 -19.62 1.59
N GLY A 63 -6.55 -20.40 1.31
CA GLY A 63 -7.91 -19.87 1.16
C GLY A 63 -8.77 -20.73 0.24
N ILE A 64 -9.64 -20.08 -0.52
CA ILE A 64 -10.70 -20.53 -1.47
C ILE A 64 -10.77 -22.02 -1.86
N CYS A 65 -9.67 -22.66 -2.29
CA CYS A 65 -9.65 -24.04 -2.78
C CYS A 65 -8.75 -24.96 -1.92
N ASP A 66 -8.87 -26.27 -2.13
CA ASP A 66 -8.04 -27.26 -1.44
C ASP A 66 -6.54 -27.17 -1.85
N PHE A 67 -5.67 -27.68 -0.98
CA PHE A 67 -4.22 -27.59 -1.16
C PHE A 67 -3.71 -28.39 -2.38
N VAL A 68 -4.32 -29.53 -2.69
CA VAL A 68 -3.95 -30.34 -3.85
C VAL A 68 -4.18 -29.56 -5.14
N THR A 69 -5.35 -28.93 -5.29
CA THR A 69 -5.69 -28.08 -6.43
C THR A 69 -4.69 -26.92 -6.61
N LYS A 70 -4.30 -26.25 -5.51
CA LYS A 70 -3.32 -25.16 -5.54
C LYS A 70 -1.97 -25.62 -6.10
N VAL A 71 -1.46 -26.72 -5.57
CA VAL A 71 -0.15 -27.24 -5.94
C VAL A 71 -0.19 -27.81 -7.36
N LEU A 72 -1.31 -28.40 -7.78
CA LEU A 72 -1.49 -28.86 -9.14
C LEU A 72 -1.46 -27.72 -10.16
N HIS A 73 -2.14 -26.60 -9.90
CA HIS A 73 -2.07 -25.42 -10.78
C HIS A 73 -0.66 -24.83 -10.85
N ALA A 74 0.08 -24.80 -9.73
CA ALA A 74 1.49 -24.40 -9.72
C ALA A 74 2.38 -25.37 -10.53
N GLN A 75 2.16 -26.67 -10.40
CA GLN A 75 2.87 -27.68 -11.17
C GLN A 75 2.59 -27.56 -12.67
N GLN A 76 1.33 -27.34 -13.07
CA GLN A 76 0.95 -27.11 -14.47
C GLN A 76 1.57 -25.84 -15.04
N ALA A 77 1.82 -24.83 -14.20
CA ALA A 77 2.56 -23.63 -14.54
C ALA A 77 4.10 -23.86 -14.64
N GLY A 78 4.57 -25.07 -14.33
CA GLY A 78 5.99 -25.44 -14.38
C GLY A 78 6.79 -25.09 -13.13
N ALA A 79 6.13 -24.79 -12.00
CA ALA A 79 6.82 -24.57 -10.74
C ALA A 79 7.55 -25.84 -10.27
N VAL A 80 8.67 -25.67 -9.57
CA VAL A 80 9.48 -26.77 -9.03
C VAL A 80 9.21 -27.08 -7.56
N ALA A 81 8.61 -26.13 -6.84
CA ALA A 81 8.16 -26.26 -5.46
C ALA A 81 7.09 -25.20 -5.16
N VAL A 82 6.36 -25.40 -4.08
CA VAL A 82 5.29 -24.48 -3.64
C VAL A 82 5.48 -24.09 -2.18
N LEU A 83 5.38 -22.79 -1.90
CA LEU A 83 5.23 -22.23 -0.56
C LEU A 83 3.82 -21.70 -0.40
N VAL A 84 3.06 -22.24 0.55
CA VAL A 84 1.71 -21.79 0.88
C VAL A 84 1.76 -20.94 2.15
N ALA A 85 1.43 -19.67 2.01
CA ALA A 85 1.34 -18.73 3.12
C ALA A 85 0.06 -18.94 3.93
N ASN A 86 0.21 -19.14 5.24
CA ASN A 86 -0.94 -19.21 6.15
C ASN A 86 -1.40 -17.80 6.56
N THR A 87 -2.33 -17.22 5.80
CA THR A 87 -2.85 -15.86 6.03
C THR A 87 -4.18 -15.80 6.79
N CYS A 88 -4.87 -16.93 7.05
CA CYS A 88 -6.19 -16.91 7.70
C CYS A 88 -6.12 -16.75 9.23
N ASP A 89 -7.03 -15.94 9.80
CA ASP A 89 -7.31 -15.73 11.23
C ASP A 89 -8.01 -16.92 11.89
N ASP A 90 -7.44 -18.11 11.75
CA ASP A 90 -7.90 -19.24 12.54
C ASP A 90 -7.34 -19.15 13.96
N ASN A 91 -8.12 -19.57 14.97
CA ASN A 91 -7.80 -19.59 16.41
C ASN A 91 -6.49 -20.33 16.81
N ALA A 92 -5.69 -20.79 15.84
CA ALA A 92 -4.40 -21.47 15.96
C ALA A 92 -3.19 -20.53 15.82
N GLY A 93 -3.35 -19.21 15.98
CA GLY A 93 -2.24 -18.25 16.11
C GLY A 93 -1.39 -18.04 14.86
N GLY A 94 -1.87 -18.43 13.68
CA GLY A 94 -1.14 -18.27 12.41
C GLY A 94 0.07 -19.20 12.26
N GLU A 95 0.18 -20.24 13.08
CA GLU A 95 1.26 -21.23 12.99
C GLU A 95 1.17 -22.08 11.71
N ALA A 96 2.31 -22.59 11.25
CA ALA A 96 2.35 -23.47 10.09
C ALA A 96 1.92 -24.90 10.49
N PHE A 97 1.18 -25.59 9.62
CA PHE A 97 0.75 -26.96 9.83
C PHE A 97 0.92 -27.81 8.57
N VAL A 98 0.94 -29.14 8.75
CA VAL A 98 1.03 -30.11 7.64
C VAL A 98 -0.24 -30.04 6.81
N MET A 99 -0.10 -29.75 5.50
CA MET A 99 -1.21 -29.75 4.56
C MET A 99 -1.55 -31.20 4.18
N ASP A 100 -2.81 -31.59 4.41
CA ASP A 100 -3.38 -32.88 4.03
C ASP A 100 -4.12 -32.76 2.69
N ALA A 101 -4.08 -33.82 1.87
CA ALA A 101 -4.90 -33.98 0.69
C ALA A 101 -6.43 -34.02 0.99
N GLY A 102 -6.81 -34.27 2.24
CA GLY A 102 -8.19 -34.29 2.72
C GLY A 102 -8.96 -35.55 2.30
N GLN A 103 -10.29 -35.47 2.20
CA GLN A 103 -11.14 -36.62 1.84
C GLN A 103 -11.07 -37.02 0.35
N ARG A 104 -10.28 -36.33 -0.48
CA ARG A 104 -10.00 -36.78 -1.84
C ARG A 104 -8.91 -37.86 -1.80
N VAL A 105 -9.34 -39.12 -1.71
CA VAL A 105 -8.49 -40.31 -1.87
C VAL A 105 -8.28 -40.67 -3.36
N ASP A 106 -8.67 -39.80 -4.29
CA ASP A 106 -8.86 -40.19 -5.70
C ASP A 106 -7.84 -39.54 -6.65
N GLN A 107 -6.88 -40.34 -7.14
CA GLN A 107 -5.99 -40.22 -8.33
C GLN A 107 -5.24 -38.90 -8.61
N VAL A 108 -5.85 -37.73 -8.39
CA VAL A 108 -5.30 -36.41 -8.69
C VAL A 108 -4.16 -36.04 -7.73
N ALA A 109 -4.26 -36.39 -6.44
CA ALA A 109 -3.16 -36.16 -5.49
C ALA A 109 -1.89 -36.93 -5.88
N GLU A 110 -2.03 -38.12 -6.47
CA GLU A 110 -0.91 -38.92 -6.99
C GLU A 110 -0.23 -38.28 -8.20
N THR A 111 -0.94 -37.39 -8.92
CA THR A 111 -0.34 -36.63 -10.03
C THR A 111 0.50 -35.44 -9.57
N VAL A 112 0.39 -35.04 -8.30
CA VAL A 112 1.24 -34.00 -7.72
C VAL A 112 2.60 -34.61 -7.42
N SER A 113 3.65 -34.01 -7.99
CA SER A 113 5.03 -34.49 -7.97
C SER A 113 6.03 -33.46 -7.45
N ILE A 114 5.58 -32.21 -7.23
CA ILE A 114 6.39 -31.14 -6.67
C ILE A 114 6.13 -30.98 -5.16
N PRO A 115 7.17 -30.72 -4.35
CA PRO A 115 7.00 -30.51 -2.93
C PRO A 115 6.27 -29.20 -2.62
N ALA A 116 5.37 -29.28 -1.65
CA ALA A 116 4.65 -28.12 -1.12
C ALA A 116 4.88 -28.00 0.39
N MET A 117 5.13 -26.78 0.87
CA MET A 117 5.33 -26.50 2.29
C MET A 117 4.45 -25.35 2.73
N MET A 118 4.00 -25.39 3.98
CA MET A 118 3.31 -24.25 4.60
C MET A 118 4.30 -23.35 5.33
N VAL A 119 4.10 -22.04 5.21
CA VAL A 119 4.81 -21.00 5.95
C VAL A 119 3.87 -20.38 6.97
N SER A 120 4.36 -20.07 8.18
CA SER A 120 3.55 -19.41 9.22
C SER A 120 3.18 -17.99 8.79
N ARG A 121 2.22 -17.37 9.45
CA ARG A 121 1.81 -15.99 9.11
C ARG A 121 2.96 -15.01 9.22
N SER A 122 3.67 -15.02 10.35
CA SER A 122 4.78 -14.09 10.60
C SER A 122 5.84 -14.17 9.52
N GLN A 123 6.21 -15.39 9.11
CA GLN A 123 7.18 -15.63 8.05
C GLN A 123 6.61 -15.30 6.66
N SER A 124 5.31 -15.50 6.44
CA SER A 124 4.65 -15.20 5.17
C SER A 124 4.73 -13.71 4.86
N THR A 125 4.46 -12.85 5.84
CA THR A 125 4.60 -11.39 5.70
C THR A 125 6.03 -11.02 5.26
N ASP A 126 7.04 -11.59 5.91
CA ASP A 126 8.45 -11.36 5.56
C ASP A 126 8.79 -11.83 4.13
N ILE A 127 8.25 -12.99 3.71
CA ILE A 127 8.48 -13.52 2.36
C ILE A 127 7.84 -12.63 1.30
N PHE A 128 6.56 -12.25 1.47
CA PHE A 128 5.88 -11.38 0.51
C PHE A 128 6.56 -10.01 0.43
N GLN A 129 6.99 -9.47 1.57
CA GLN A 129 7.76 -8.22 1.60
C GLN A 129 9.08 -8.36 0.84
N GLN A 130 9.87 -9.41 1.07
CA GLN A 130 11.14 -9.62 0.37
C GLN A 130 10.95 -9.82 -1.13
N ILE A 131 9.94 -10.58 -1.56
CA ILE A 131 9.65 -10.76 -2.99
C ILE A 131 9.25 -9.43 -3.62
N ARG A 132 8.43 -8.64 -2.92
CA ARG A 132 8.06 -7.29 -3.35
C ARG A 132 9.31 -6.43 -3.50
N GLU A 133 10.13 -6.30 -2.47
CA GLU A 133 11.37 -5.50 -2.49
C GLU A 133 12.32 -5.93 -3.62
N ALA A 134 12.53 -7.23 -3.82
CA ALA A 134 13.36 -7.73 -4.90
C ALA A 134 12.78 -7.41 -6.29
N TYR A 135 11.45 -7.52 -6.44
CA TYR A 135 10.76 -7.11 -7.66
C TYR A 135 10.94 -5.61 -7.94
N LEU A 136 10.86 -4.75 -6.90
CA LEU A 136 11.09 -3.30 -7.01
C LEU A 136 12.52 -2.98 -7.46
N ASP A 137 13.50 -3.71 -6.91
CA ASP A 137 14.91 -3.59 -7.24
C ASP A 137 15.29 -4.23 -8.59
N ARG A 138 14.33 -4.86 -9.30
CA ARG A 138 14.58 -5.70 -10.50
C ARG A 138 15.63 -6.78 -10.26
N LYS A 139 15.65 -7.33 -9.05
CA LYS A 139 16.51 -8.44 -8.64
C LYS A 139 15.70 -9.72 -8.57
N GLU A 140 16.37 -10.83 -8.86
CA GLU A 140 15.81 -12.14 -8.63
C GLU A 140 15.97 -12.50 -7.14
N LEU A 141 14.86 -12.79 -6.45
CA LEU A 141 14.92 -13.36 -5.12
C LEU A 141 14.92 -14.87 -5.22
N CYS A 142 16.03 -15.50 -4.84
CA CYS A 142 16.14 -16.96 -4.77
C CYS A 142 15.97 -17.43 -3.34
N PHE A 143 15.23 -18.53 -3.16
CA PHE A 143 15.17 -19.25 -1.90
C PHE A 143 15.86 -20.61 -2.03
N THR A 144 16.38 -21.06 -0.90
CA THR A 144 16.89 -22.42 -0.73
C THR A 144 15.93 -23.17 0.19
N ILE A 145 15.33 -24.23 -0.32
CA ILE A 145 14.58 -25.20 0.47
C ILE A 145 15.50 -26.38 0.74
N ARG A 146 15.84 -26.59 2.01
CA ARG A 146 16.73 -27.65 2.45
C ARG A 146 15.96 -28.81 3.03
N PHE A 147 16.28 -30.03 2.62
CA PHE A 147 15.65 -31.23 3.17
C PHE A 147 16.63 -31.92 4.12
N LEU A 148 16.39 -31.75 5.42
CA LEU A 148 17.27 -32.27 6.48
C LEU A 148 16.74 -33.59 7.04
N GLY A 149 17.64 -34.52 7.36
CA GLY A 149 17.30 -35.72 8.11
C GLY A 149 16.92 -35.43 9.57
N ALA A 150 16.27 -36.39 10.22
CA ALA A 150 15.70 -36.25 11.58
C ALA A 150 16.69 -35.70 12.62
N GLN A 151 17.91 -36.24 12.61
CA GLN A 151 18.94 -35.88 13.59
C GLN A 151 19.40 -34.43 13.43
N THR A 152 19.62 -34.00 12.17
CA THR A 152 20.04 -32.64 11.84
C THR A 152 18.92 -31.65 12.11
N ALA A 153 17.69 -31.96 11.67
CA ALA A 153 16.51 -31.15 11.91
C ALA A 153 16.25 -30.93 13.42
N SER A 154 16.37 -32.00 14.22
CA SER A 154 16.21 -31.92 15.67
C SER A 154 17.23 -30.98 16.32
N ARG A 155 18.50 -31.02 15.88
CA ARG A 155 19.55 -30.11 16.38
C ARG A 155 19.27 -28.65 16.00
N VAL A 156 18.84 -28.40 14.76
CA VAL A 156 18.50 -27.05 14.28
C VAL A 156 17.34 -26.47 15.09
N LEU A 157 16.27 -27.26 15.28
CA LEU A 157 15.10 -26.83 16.07
C LEU A 157 15.46 -26.58 17.54
N ALA A 158 16.22 -27.47 18.18
CA ALA A 158 16.68 -27.29 19.56
C ALA A 158 17.54 -26.02 19.73
N GLN A 159 18.41 -25.73 18.75
CA GLN A 159 19.21 -24.52 18.74
C GLN A 159 18.34 -23.26 18.60
N GLN A 160 17.33 -23.30 17.72
CA GLN A 160 16.40 -22.16 17.54
C GLN A 160 15.56 -21.89 18.78
N GLU A 161 15.05 -22.94 19.42
CA GLU A 161 14.30 -22.81 20.65
C GLU A 161 15.16 -22.22 21.78
N SER A 162 16.41 -22.70 21.91
CA SER A 162 17.36 -22.17 22.89
C SER A 162 17.65 -20.67 22.66
N LEU A 163 17.91 -20.27 21.41
CA LEU A 163 18.13 -18.87 21.05
C LEU A 163 16.87 -18.02 21.28
N ALA A 164 15.69 -18.53 20.94
CA ALA A 164 14.43 -17.83 21.18
C ALA A 164 14.17 -17.65 22.68
N GLN A 165 14.51 -18.63 23.51
CA GLN A 165 14.37 -18.54 24.95
C GLN A 165 15.38 -17.57 25.58
N GLN A 166 16.62 -17.55 25.09
CA GLN A 166 17.61 -16.54 25.49
C GLN A 166 17.16 -15.13 25.14
N SER A 167 16.64 -14.91 23.93
CA SER A 167 16.10 -13.61 23.49
C SER A 167 14.90 -13.18 24.34
N ARG A 168 13.95 -14.07 24.60
CA ARG A 168 12.80 -13.80 25.49
C ARG A 168 13.24 -13.42 26.91
N ASN A 169 14.23 -14.13 27.45
CA ASN A 169 14.78 -13.83 28.77
C ASN A 169 15.52 -12.48 28.80
N ALA A 170 16.29 -12.17 27.74
CA ALA A 170 16.96 -10.89 27.59
C ALA A 170 15.95 -9.73 27.50
N ALA A 171 14.92 -9.86 26.66
CA ALA A 171 13.84 -8.87 26.52
C ALA A 171 13.13 -8.62 27.85
N ARG A 172 12.74 -9.68 28.57
CA ARG A 172 12.14 -9.57 29.91
C ARG A 172 13.08 -8.87 30.91
N SER A 173 14.39 -9.13 30.82
CA SER A 173 15.37 -8.47 31.70
C SER A 173 15.53 -6.97 31.40
N ILE A 174 15.41 -6.57 30.12
CA ILE A 174 15.44 -5.17 29.68
C ILE A 174 14.16 -4.47 30.15
N GLU A 175 13.00 -5.09 29.97
CA GLU A 175 11.72 -4.56 30.41
C GLU A 175 11.68 -4.32 31.93
N LEU A 176 12.17 -5.29 32.71
CA LEU A 176 12.29 -5.14 34.17
C LEU A 176 13.26 -4.00 34.57
N LYS A 177 14.33 -3.77 33.80
CA LYS A 177 15.24 -2.63 34.03
C LYS A 177 14.55 -1.30 33.70
N GLN A 178 13.86 -1.22 32.57
CA GLN A 178 13.10 -0.02 32.17
C GLN A 178 12.00 0.33 33.18
N GLN A 179 11.27 -0.66 33.69
CA GLN A 179 10.27 -0.44 34.74
C GLN A 179 10.90 0.08 36.03
N ARG A 180 12.07 -0.44 36.43
CA ARG A 180 12.80 0.06 37.61
C ARG A 180 13.28 1.50 37.41
N GLU A 181 13.80 1.83 36.23
CA GLU A 181 14.23 3.20 35.90
C GLU A 181 13.04 4.17 35.89
N GLN A 182 11.90 3.76 35.32
CA GLN A 182 10.68 4.56 35.31
C GLN A 182 10.16 4.80 36.74
N GLN A 183 10.11 3.76 37.58
CA GLN A 183 9.74 3.91 39.00
C GLN A 183 10.69 4.84 39.76
N GLN A 184 11.99 4.77 39.49
CA GLN A 184 12.98 5.68 40.09
C GLN A 184 12.78 7.12 39.62
N GLN A 185 12.52 7.35 38.32
CA GLN A 185 12.25 8.69 37.78
C GLN A 185 10.95 9.27 38.36
N GLU A 186 9.89 8.48 38.47
CA GLU A 186 8.62 8.91 39.08
C GLU A 186 8.83 9.26 40.56
N ALA A 187 9.51 8.41 41.34
CA ALA A 187 9.82 8.69 42.74
C ALA A 187 10.67 9.96 42.90
N ALA A 188 11.69 10.15 42.05
CA ALA A 188 12.51 11.36 42.04
C ALA A 188 11.70 12.61 41.68
N SER A 189 10.76 12.51 40.74
CA SER A 189 9.86 13.61 40.35
C SER A 189 8.92 14.01 41.50
N LEU A 190 8.36 13.03 42.23
CA LEU A 190 7.51 13.26 43.39
C LEU A 190 8.27 13.90 44.54
N LEU A 191 9.51 13.47 44.79
CA LEU A 191 10.39 14.08 45.79
C LEU A 191 10.72 15.53 45.42
N ARG A 192 11.06 15.81 44.15
CA ARG A 192 11.29 17.18 43.66
C ARG A 192 10.05 18.06 43.86
N ASN A 193 8.86 17.56 43.53
CA ASN A 193 7.60 18.29 43.72
C ASN A 193 7.28 18.57 45.20
N ARG A 194 7.65 17.67 46.12
CA ARG A 194 7.50 17.87 47.57
C ARG A 194 8.50 18.90 48.12
N LEU A 195 9.75 18.86 47.68
CA LEU A 195 10.79 19.82 48.08
C LEU A 195 10.53 21.23 47.50
N GLY A 196 9.97 21.31 46.29
CA GLY A 196 9.52 22.57 45.69
C GLY A 196 8.35 23.23 46.44
N LYS A 197 7.48 22.44 47.08
CA LYS A 197 6.42 22.96 47.97
C LYS A 197 6.92 23.34 49.36
N ALA A 198 7.93 22.64 49.88
CA ALA A 198 8.55 22.96 51.17
C ALA A 198 9.42 24.24 51.14
N SER A 199 9.96 24.61 49.98
CA SER A 199 10.72 25.86 49.79
C SER A 199 9.86 27.12 49.65
N GLN A 200 8.53 27.01 49.44
CA GLN A 200 7.62 28.16 49.45
C GLN A 200 7.13 28.55 50.86
N SER A 201 7.51 27.84 51.93
CA SER A 201 7.05 28.15 53.30
C SER A 201 8.12 28.67 54.27
N LYS A 202 9.38 28.87 53.85
CA LYS A 202 10.39 29.56 54.67
C LYS A 202 11.38 30.38 53.85
N GLY A 203 11.37 31.69 54.05
CA GLY A 203 12.52 32.57 53.80
C GLY A 203 12.18 33.90 53.15
N SER A 204 11.78 34.89 53.95
CA SER A 204 12.13 36.29 53.67
C SER A 204 13.46 36.60 54.37
N THR A 205 14.29 37.37 53.66
CA THR A 205 15.53 38.11 54.03
C THR A 205 16.82 37.62 53.38
N ALA A 206 17.44 38.57 52.69
CA ALA A 206 18.60 38.48 51.81
C ALA A 206 19.93 38.65 52.56
N VAL A 207 21.07 38.35 51.91
CA VAL A 207 22.16 39.29 51.57
C VAL A 207 23.49 38.57 51.19
N SER A 208 24.12 39.12 50.14
CA SER A 208 25.56 39.19 49.76
C SER A 208 26.27 38.08 48.97
N SER A 209 26.88 38.55 47.87
CA SER A 209 27.97 38.03 47.02
C SER A 209 29.25 37.70 47.83
N SER A 210 30.24 36.89 47.35
CA SER A 210 31.09 37.06 46.15
C SER A 210 32.01 35.83 45.90
N GLU A 211 32.38 35.57 44.63
CA GLU A 211 33.63 35.03 43.99
C GLU A 211 34.55 33.99 44.73
N SER A 212 35.34 33.06 44.13
CA SER A 212 35.59 32.46 42.78
C SER A 212 36.65 31.31 42.90
N VAL A 213 36.96 30.57 41.80
CA VAL A 213 38.27 29.89 41.43
C VAL A 213 38.39 28.33 41.36
N VAL A 214 38.49 27.81 40.10
CA VAL A 214 39.45 26.82 39.44
C VAL A 214 39.42 25.31 39.86
N ALA A 215 39.65 24.23 39.07
CA ALA A 215 40.14 23.88 37.69
C ALA A 215 39.69 22.45 37.23
N THR A 216 39.89 22.20 35.92
CA THR A 216 39.91 21.01 34.99
C THR A 216 40.69 19.73 35.43
N PRO A 217 40.74 18.55 34.73
CA PRO A 217 40.86 18.24 33.26
C PRO A 217 40.03 16.99 32.77
N SER A 218 40.08 16.39 31.56
CA SER A 218 41.06 16.25 30.47
C SER A 218 40.42 15.76 29.13
N SER A 219 41.16 15.95 28.04
CA SER A 219 40.98 15.49 26.64
C SER A 219 41.15 13.98 26.39
N SER A 220 40.48 13.41 25.37
CA SER A 220 41.09 12.66 24.22
C SER A 220 40.08 11.84 23.40
N ALA A 221 40.39 11.70 22.09
CA ALA A 221 39.94 10.75 21.05
C ALA A 221 39.33 11.47 19.81
N SER A 222 40.15 11.91 18.85
CA SER A 222 40.68 11.17 17.68
C SER A 222 39.58 10.89 16.64
N GLU A 223 39.50 11.70 15.56
CA GLU A 223 40.14 11.47 14.25
C GLU A 223 39.77 10.13 13.58
N LEU A 224 38.99 10.20 12.50
CA LEU A 224 39.40 9.84 11.13
C LEU A 224 38.19 9.94 10.19
N ALA A 225 38.13 11.05 9.44
CA ALA A 225 37.32 11.17 8.24
C ALA A 225 38.20 10.75 7.04
N LEU A 226 37.74 9.77 6.26
CA LEU A 226 38.30 9.45 4.96
C LEU A 226 37.32 9.91 3.88
N ASP A 227 37.79 10.93 3.18
CA ASP A 227 37.24 11.54 1.99
C ASP A 227 37.54 10.64 0.79
N TRP A 228 36.55 10.41 -0.08
CA TRP A 228 36.83 9.93 -1.44
C TRP A 228 35.73 10.39 -2.41
N SER A 229 36.05 11.40 -3.20
CA SER A 229 35.36 11.74 -4.45
C SER A 229 35.93 10.88 -5.60
N PRO A 230 35.19 10.68 -6.69
CA PRO A 230 35.86 10.99 -7.95
C PRO A 230 34.97 11.70 -8.98
N THR A 231 35.63 12.56 -9.75
CA THR A 231 35.15 13.14 -11.01
C THR A 231 35.98 12.62 -12.19
N SER A 232 35.34 12.65 -13.36
CA SER A 232 35.91 12.66 -14.73
C SER A 232 36.35 11.29 -15.31
N SER A 233 36.28 10.98 -16.61
CA SER A 233 35.65 11.57 -17.79
C SER A 233 35.91 10.66 -19.02
N TYR A 234 35.11 10.86 -20.10
CA TYR A 234 35.31 10.49 -21.52
C TYR A 234 35.62 9.03 -21.95
N SER A 235 34.78 8.50 -22.84
CA SER A 235 35.21 8.15 -24.22
C SER A 235 34.01 7.99 -25.16
N ALA A 236 34.16 8.56 -26.36
CA ALA A 236 33.25 8.45 -27.48
C ALA A 236 33.68 7.29 -28.39
N GLY A 237 32.71 6.57 -28.98
CA GLY A 237 32.95 5.53 -29.97
C GLY A 237 31.73 5.36 -30.88
N SER A 238 31.85 5.90 -32.09
CA SER A 238 30.91 5.84 -33.20
C SER A 238 31.12 4.57 -34.05
N THR A 239 30.21 4.33 -35.00
CA THR A 239 30.09 3.28 -36.06
C THR A 239 29.22 2.08 -35.67
N ARG A 240 28.31 1.53 -36.50
CA ARG A 240 28.13 1.59 -37.96
C ARG A 240 26.72 1.11 -38.37
N ARG A 241 26.26 1.58 -39.54
CA ARG A 241 25.13 1.12 -40.37
C ARG A 241 25.21 -0.36 -40.78
N SER A 242 24.04 -0.99 -40.99
CA SER A 242 23.73 -1.87 -42.16
C SER A 242 22.20 -2.05 -42.29
N HIS A 243 21.57 -1.50 -43.34
CA HIS A 243 21.03 -2.21 -44.53
C HIS A 243 20.16 -3.43 -44.21
N ARG A 244 18.84 -3.32 -44.34
CA ARG A 244 17.99 -3.56 -45.54
C ARG A 244 17.98 -5.03 -45.99
N GLY A 245 16.85 -5.68 -45.76
CA GLY A 245 16.49 -6.99 -46.31
C GLY A 245 14.97 -7.11 -46.41
N GLU A 246 14.39 -6.44 -47.40
CA GLU A 246 13.04 -6.72 -47.88
C GLU A 246 13.02 -8.14 -48.46
N ARG A 247 12.10 -8.99 -47.98
CA ARG A 247 11.59 -10.13 -48.75
C ARG A 247 10.07 -10.06 -48.78
N SER A 248 9.59 -9.56 -49.91
CA SER A 248 8.25 -9.76 -50.43
C SER A 248 8.00 -11.26 -50.66
N TYR A 249 6.94 -11.78 -50.04
CA TYR A 249 6.15 -12.87 -50.60
C TYR A 249 4.70 -12.39 -50.62
N GLY A 250 4.18 -12.14 -51.83
CA GLY A 250 2.75 -12.01 -52.03
C GLY A 250 2.13 -13.40 -52.13
N MET A 251 0.96 -13.59 -51.50
CA MET A 251 -0.07 -14.53 -51.95
C MET A 251 -1.41 -14.27 -51.24
N SER A 252 -2.37 -13.85 -52.06
CA SER A 252 -3.83 -14.10 -52.07
C SER A 252 -4.73 -13.83 -50.84
N PRO A 253 -5.95 -13.27 -51.06
CA PRO A 253 -6.89 -12.94 -50.00
C PRO A 253 -7.64 -14.19 -49.54
N GLY A 254 -7.49 -14.56 -48.26
CA GLY A 254 -8.16 -15.68 -47.64
C GLY A 254 -8.85 -15.28 -46.34
N ASN A 255 -10.19 -15.31 -46.35
CA ASN A 255 -11.11 -15.43 -45.21
C ASN A 255 -10.92 -14.50 -43.98
N ASN A 256 -11.55 -13.32 -44.07
CA ASN A 256 -11.74 -12.34 -42.98
C ASN A 256 -12.76 -12.78 -41.88
N GLN A 257 -12.79 -14.05 -41.49
CA GLN A 257 -13.70 -14.51 -40.41
C GLN A 257 -12.96 -15.02 -39.16
N GLU A 258 -11.70 -15.43 -39.27
CA GLU A 258 -10.90 -15.86 -38.11
C GLU A 258 -10.12 -14.70 -37.47
N GLU A 259 -9.66 -13.70 -38.23
CA GLU A 259 -8.96 -12.52 -37.67
C GLU A 259 -9.85 -11.67 -36.75
N VAL A 260 -11.15 -11.57 -37.05
CA VAL A 260 -12.11 -10.78 -36.24
C VAL A 260 -12.34 -11.42 -34.86
N GLN A 261 -12.34 -12.75 -34.76
CA GLN A 261 -12.53 -13.47 -33.49
C GLN A 261 -11.27 -13.46 -32.62
N VAL A 262 -10.08 -13.50 -33.26
CA VAL A 262 -8.80 -13.37 -32.55
C VAL A 262 -8.61 -11.93 -32.05
N GLU A 263 -8.97 -10.92 -32.83
CA GLU A 263 -8.96 -9.51 -32.39
C GLU A 263 -9.94 -9.26 -31.24
N GLU A 264 -11.17 -9.77 -31.29
CA GLU A 264 -12.13 -9.66 -30.17
C GLU A 264 -11.64 -10.37 -28.91
N GLY A 265 -11.01 -11.55 -29.03
CA GLY A 265 -10.42 -12.29 -27.92
C GLY A 265 -9.19 -11.60 -27.30
N VAL A 266 -8.33 -11.00 -28.13
CA VAL A 266 -7.17 -10.22 -27.69
C VAL A 266 -7.61 -8.88 -27.09
N HIS A 267 -8.63 -8.22 -27.65
CA HIS A 267 -9.23 -7.02 -27.05
C HIS A 267 -9.91 -7.33 -25.72
N ALA A 268 -10.65 -8.43 -25.61
CA ALA A 268 -11.27 -8.87 -24.37
C ALA A 268 -10.22 -9.27 -23.32
N ALA A 269 -9.16 -9.98 -23.71
CA ALA A 269 -8.05 -10.33 -22.83
C ALA A 269 -7.22 -9.11 -22.39
N ALA A 270 -6.96 -8.15 -23.29
CA ALA A 270 -6.30 -6.88 -22.96
C ALA A 270 -7.19 -6.00 -22.07
N THR A 271 -8.50 -5.97 -22.31
CA THR A 271 -9.48 -5.29 -21.45
C THR A 271 -9.55 -5.95 -20.07
N LEU A 272 -9.54 -7.29 -19.99
CA LEU A 272 -9.48 -8.04 -18.74
C LEU A 272 -8.14 -7.88 -17.99
N ALA A 273 -7.03 -7.73 -18.71
CA ALA A 273 -5.72 -7.42 -18.12
C ALA A 273 -5.66 -5.98 -17.57
N MET A 274 -6.36 -5.03 -18.20
CA MET A 274 -6.53 -3.64 -17.72
C MET A 274 -7.52 -3.49 -16.56
N LEU A 275 -8.31 -4.53 -16.26
CA LEU A 275 -9.31 -4.52 -15.19
C LEU A 275 -8.81 -5.13 -13.87
N HIS A 276 -7.62 -5.74 -13.86
CA HIS A 276 -7.09 -6.42 -12.69
C HIS A 276 -6.28 -5.46 -11.81
N TRP A 277 -6.80 -5.17 -10.62
CA TRP A 277 -6.13 -4.36 -9.59
C TRP A 277 -5.92 -5.19 -8.31
N CYS A 278 -4.93 -4.80 -7.51
CA CYS A 278 -4.56 -5.46 -6.26
C CYS A 278 -4.38 -4.40 -5.16
N PRO A 279 -4.88 -4.61 -3.93
CA PRO A 279 -4.76 -3.65 -2.83
C PRO A 279 -3.33 -3.11 -2.64
N LEU A 280 -2.32 -3.99 -2.68
CA LEU A 280 -0.89 -3.68 -2.53
C LEU A 280 -0.30 -2.70 -3.55
N THR A 281 -1.02 -2.44 -4.65
CA THR A 281 -0.60 -1.54 -5.74
C THR A 281 -1.67 -0.51 -6.06
N THR A 282 -2.60 -0.30 -5.12
CA THR A 282 -3.77 0.58 -5.28
C THR A 282 -3.74 1.70 -4.24
N ALA A 283 -4.09 2.91 -4.67
CA ALA A 283 -4.31 4.04 -3.78
C ALA A 283 -5.73 4.59 -3.92
N LEU A 284 -6.38 4.87 -2.79
CA LEU A 284 -7.58 5.69 -2.72
C LEU A 284 -7.18 7.17 -2.66
N VAL A 285 -7.62 7.96 -3.64
CA VAL A 285 -7.36 9.40 -3.74
C VAL A 285 -8.66 10.18 -3.53
N ILE A 286 -8.76 10.87 -2.39
CA ILE A 286 -9.90 11.69 -1.99
C ILE A 286 -9.63 13.15 -2.38
N VAL A 287 -10.43 13.69 -3.29
CA VAL A 287 -10.21 15.02 -3.88
C VAL A 287 -11.24 16.02 -3.34
N ASP A 288 -10.76 17.11 -2.74
CA ASP A 288 -11.54 18.29 -2.35
C ASP A 288 -12.67 18.08 -1.35
N VAL A 289 -12.65 16.98 -0.61
CA VAL A 289 -13.61 16.72 0.48
C VAL A 289 -13.09 17.38 1.77
N GLN A 290 -13.09 18.71 1.78
CA GLN A 290 -12.65 19.54 2.90
C GLN A 290 -13.74 20.52 3.33
N ASN A 291 -13.68 20.99 4.57
CA ASN A 291 -14.67 21.88 5.19
C ASN A 291 -15.00 23.10 4.34
N TYR A 292 -14.04 23.61 3.57
CA TYR A 292 -14.30 24.73 2.66
C TYR A 292 -15.41 24.39 1.65
N PHE A 293 -15.42 23.20 1.05
CA PHE A 293 -16.39 22.80 0.02
C PHE A 293 -17.60 22.04 0.57
N THR A 294 -17.49 21.41 1.73
CA THR A 294 -18.56 20.58 2.32
C THR A 294 -19.53 21.35 3.21
N LEU A 295 -19.16 22.55 3.70
CA LEU A 295 -20.02 23.33 4.59
C LEU A 295 -20.67 24.54 3.90
N PRO A 296 -21.94 24.86 4.25
CA PRO A 296 -22.56 26.11 3.86
C PRO A 296 -21.68 27.31 4.26
N HIS A 297 -21.47 28.22 3.31
CA HIS A 297 -20.75 29.49 3.50
C HIS A 297 -19.22 29.46 3.59
N GLY A 298 -18.57 28.34 3.25
CA GLY A 298 -17.15 28.30 2.85
C GLY A 298 -16.17 29.12 3.71
N TYR A 299 -16.33 29.09 5.04
CA TYR A 299 -15.49 29.85 5.99
C TYR A 299 -15.46 31.39 5.76
N GLY A 300 -16.58 32.01 5.33
CA GLY A 300 -16.64 33.45 5.05
C GLY A 300 -17.66 34.28 5.84
N ALA A 301 -18.66 33.67 6.47
CA ALA A 301 -19.64 34.43 7.25
C ALA A 301 -19.11 34.70 8.66
N ARG A 302 -18.44 35.83 8.85
CA ARG A 302 -18.42 36.52 10.14
C ARG A 302 -19.84 36.43 10.71
N ARG A 303 -20.03 35.95 11.93
CA ARG A 303 -21.27 36.14 12.71
C ARG A 303 -21.46 37.65 12.92
N THR A 304 -21.80 38.39 11.87
CA THR A 304 -22.40 39.71 12.02
C THR A 304 -23.81 39.45 12.49
N THR A 305 -24.04 39.74 13.75
CA THR A 305 -25.35 39.99 14.34
C THR A 305 -26.01 41.13 13.58
N ALA A 306 -26.58 40.86 12.41
CA ALA A 306 -27.46 41.78 11.69
C ALA A 306 -28.19 41.06 10.55
N SER A 307 -29.52 41.18 10.61
CA SER A 307 -30.54 41.06 9.56
C SER A 307 -30.77 39.72 8.83
N SER A 308 -32.04 39.30 8.91
CA SER A 308 -32.67 38.16 8.24
C SER A 308 -32.88 38.42 6.74
N ASP A 309 -31.81 38.40 5.96
CA ASP A 309 -31.93 38.26 4.51
C ASP A 309 -31.26 36.96 4.06
N SER A 310 -32.01 36.18 3.29
CA SER A 310 -31.66 34.87 2.73
C SER A 310 -30.22 34.82 2.17
N LYS A 311 -29.28 34.34 2.99
CA LYS A 311 -27.85 34.20 2.64
C LYS A 311 -27.67 33.12 1.57
N LYS A 312 -27.75 33.51 0.30
CA LYS A 312 -27.33 32.67 -0.82
C LYS A 312 -25.84 32.35 -0.68
N ASP A 313 -25.47 31.09 -0.90
CA ASP A 313 -24.06 30.69 -0.91
C ASP A 313 -23.31 31.49 -1.99
N PRO A 314 -22.14 32.09 -1.69
CA PRO A 314 -21.37 32.86 -2.67
C PRO A 314 -20.93 32.05 -3.90
N ARG A 315 -20.98 30.71 -3.83
CA ARG A 315 -20.69 29.78 -4.94
C ARG A 315 -21.94 29.38 -5.73
N GLY A 316 -23.12 29.87 -5.35
CA GLY A 316 -24.38 29.52 -6.00
C GLY A 316 -24.89 28.12 -5.70
N LEU A 317 -24.40 27.50 -4.62
CA LEU A 317 -24.84 26.18 -4.15
C LEU A 317 -26.11 26.31 -3.29
N ASP A 318 -26.99 25.32 -3.40
CA ASP A 318 -28.25 25.25 -2.70
C ASP A 318 -28.23 24.21 -1.57
N ALA A 319 -29.28 24.17 -0.75
CA ALA A 319 -29.35 23.27 0.41
C ALA A 319 -29.27 21.79 0.02
N GLN A 320 -29.79 21.42 -1.15
CA GLN A 320 -29.77 20.03 -1.63
C GLN A 320 -28.35 19.52 -1.91
N PHE A 321 -27.45 20.37 -2.41
CA PHE A 321 -26.04 20.00 -2.56
C PHE A 321 -25.45 19.55 -1.23
N TYR A 322 -25.65 20.36 -0.17
CA TYR A 322 -25.14 20.05 1.17
C TYR A 322 -25.81 18.82 1.78
N ASP A 323 -27.11 18.64 1.55
CA ASP A 323 -27.82 17.44 1.97
C ASP A 323 -27.21 16.18 1.34
N ARG A 324 -26.87 16.21 0.05
CA ARG A 324 -26.16 15.10 -0.62
C ARG A 324 -24.74 14.90 -0.09
N VAL A 325 -24.03 15.98 0.25
CA VAL A 325 -22.71 15.87 0.88
C VAL A 325 -22.82 15.10 2.20
N ASP A 326 -23.76 15.47 3.06
CA ASP A 326 -23.89 14.90 4.40
C ASP A 326 -24.53 13.49 4.42
N ASN A 327 -25.50 13.23 3.53
CA ASN A 327 -26.31 12.02 3.52
C ASN A 327 -25.89 10.98 2.47
N VAL A 328 -25.04 11.34 1.49
CA VAL A 328 -24.58 10.41 0.46
C VAL A 328 -23.05 10.40 0.39
N LEU A 329 -22.43 11.51 0.02
CA LEU A 329 -20.98 11.56 -0.26
C LEU A 329 -20.14 11.15 0.94
N ILE A 330 -20.33 11.80 2.10
CA ILE A 330 -19.53 11.52 3.30
C ILE A 330 -19.77 10.08 3.79
N PRO A 331 -21.02 9.59 4.00
CA PRO A 331 -21.24 8.20 4.39
C PRO A 331 -20.57 7.19 3.44
N THR A 332 -20.72 7.37 2.12
CA THR A 332 -20.08 6.47 1.15
C THR A 332 -18.56 6.48 1.27
N ILE A 333 -17.94 7.65 1.44
CA ILE A 333 -16.48 7.75 1.66
C ILE A 333 -16.09 7.08 2.98
N GLN A 334 -16.91 7.16 4.03
CA GLN A 334 -16.64 6.45 5.30
C GLN A 334 -16.60 4.93 5.09
N ASP A 335 -17.57 4.37 4.37
CA ASP A 335 -17.63 2.92 4.11
C ASP A 335 -16.42 2.46 3.28
N VAL A 336 -16.08 3.22 2.23
CA VAL A 336 -14.91 2.94 1.38
C VAL A 336 -13.62 3.07 2.18
N LEU A 337 -13.47 4.10 3.01
CA LEU A 337 -12.29 4.29 3.87
C LEU A 337 -12.13 3.16 4.88
N LEU A 338 -13.22 2.70 5.48
CA LEU A 338 -13.20 1.59 6.43
C LEU A 338 -12.68 0.33 5.75
N ALA A 339 -13.19 0.01 4.55
CA ALA A 339 -12.73 -1.13 3.78
C ALA A 339 -11.27 -1.00 3.34
N CYS A 340 -10.88 0.17 2.81
CA CYS A 340 -9.49 0.46 2.42
C CYS A 340 -8.51 0.30 3.57
N ARG A 341 -8.82 0.86 4.74
CA ARG A 341 -7.93 0.76 5.93
C ARG A 341 -7.89 -0.63 6.54
N ALA A 342 -8.93 -1.45 6.34
CA ALA A 342 -8.95 -2.84 6.77
C ALA A 342 -8.14 -3.76 5.84
N SER A 343 -7.90 -3.35 4.60
CA SER A 343 -7.10 -4.10 3.64
C SER A 343 -5.61 -3.77 3.73
N GLU A 344 -4.78 -4.80 3.85
CA GLU A 344 -3.33 -4.61 3.87
C GLU A 344 -2.81 -4.05 2.53
N GLY A 345 -1.97 -3.02 2.64
CA GLY A 345 -1.24 -2.45 1.51
C GLY A 345 -2.01 -1.45 0.64
N MET A 346 -3.25 -1.09 1.01
CA MET A 346 -4.00 -0.03 0.35
C MET A 346 -3.56 1.35 0.85
N GLU A 347 -3.11 2.21 -0.06
CA GLU A 347 -2.69 3.56 0.29
C GLU A 347 -3.88 4.54 0.32
N VAL A 348 -3.92 5.45 1.30
CA VAL A 348 -4.97 6.47 1.41
C VAL A 348 -4.35 7.87 1.28
N VAL A 349 -4.81 8.62 0.28
CA VAL A 349 -4.28 9.95 -0.06
C VAL A 349 -5.42 10.98 -0.12
N TYR A 350 -5.26 12.09 0.58
CA TYR A 350 -6.15 13.24 0.53
C TYR A 350 -5.49 14.37 -0.26
N SER A 351 -6.22 14.98 -1.17
CA SER A 351 -5.84 16.24 -1.82
C SER A 351 -6.71 17.37 -1.29
N VAL A 352 -6.08 18.35 -0.62
CA VAL A 352 -6.75 19.51 -0.02
C VAL A 352 -6.31 20.82 -0.68
N VAL A 353 -7.25 21.71 -0.98
CA VAL A 353 -6.93 23.06 -1.45
C VAL A 353 -6.53 23.90 -0.26
N GLU A 354 -5.27 24.32 -0.23
CA GLU A 354 -4.70 25.14 0.83
C GLU A 354 -3.62 26.06 0.25
N SER A 355 -3.66 27.33 0.62
CA SER A 355 -2.65 28.31 0.20
C SER A 355 -1.37 28.13 1.01
N ALA A 356 -0.22 28.20 0.35
CA ALA A 356 1.08 28.20 1.01
C ALA A 356 1.36 29.51 1.74
N THR A 357 0.67 30.60 1.37
CA THR A 357 0.81 31.92 2.00
C THR A 357 -0.54 32.42 2.51
N ARG A 358 -0.50 33.36 3.47
CA ARG A 358 -1.71 33.90 4.10
C ARG A 358 -2.60 34.69 3.12
N ASP A 359 -2.01 35.34 2.13
CA ASP A 359 -2.69 36.10 1.08
C ASP A 359 -3.01 35.24 -0.16
N GLY A 360 -2.48 34.02 -0.21
CA GLY A 360 -2.67 33.08 -1.30
C GLY A 360 -2.18 33.63 -2.64
N ARG A 361 -1.10 34.41 -2.64
CA ARG A 361 -0.54 35.04 -3.85
C ARG A 361 0.00 34.03 -4.85
N GLU A 362 0.42 32.86 -4.39
CA GLU A 362 0.94 31.74 -5.15
C GLU A 362 -0.15 30.86 -5.78
N ARG A 363 -1.42 31.08 -5.44
CA ARG A 363 -2.53 30.32 -6.03
C ARG A 363 -2.53 30.44 -7.55
N SER A 364 -2.97 29.35 -8.20
CA SER A 364 -3.18 29.32 -9.64
C SER A 364 -4.13 30.42 -10.12
N ARG A 365 -4.00 30.82 -11.39
CA ARG A 365 -4.91 31.79 -12.01
C ARG A 365 -6.37 31.33 -11.94
N ALA A 366 -6.64 30.03 -12.10
CA ALA A 366 -7.98 29.47 -11.98
C ALA A 366 -8.58 29.70 -10.59
N HIS A 367 -7.84 29.38 -9.51
CA HIS A 367 -8.30 29.63 -8.14
C HIS A 367 -8.49 31.13 -7.86
N LYS A 368 -7.62 31.99 -8.40
CA LYS A 368 -7.78 33.46 -8.27
C LYS A 368 -9.05 33.94 -8.96
N HIS A 369 -9.30 33.50 -10.19
CA HIS A 369 -10.47 33.89 -10.97
C HIS A 369 -11.78 33.39 -10.36
N ALA A 370 -11.78 32.17 -9.82
CA ALA A 370 -12.92 31.60 -9.12
C ALA A 370 -13.09 32.09 -7.67
N GLY A 371 -12.21 32.98 -7.18
CA GLY A 371 -12.27 33.48 -5.80
C GLY A 371 -11.99 32.41 -4.73
N ILE A 372 -11.41 31.26 -5.09
CA ILE A 372 -11.12 30.17 -4.16
C ILE A 372 -9.84 30.48 -3.39
N HIS A 373 -9.98 30.89 -2.14
CA HIS A 373 -8.86 31.14 -1.23
C HIS A 373 -9.08 30.41 0.08
N VAL A 374 -8.28 29.36 0.31
CA VAL A 374 -8.23 28.63 1.58
C VAL A 374 -6.93 28.98 2.27
N SER A 375 -7.01 29.61 3.44
CA SER A 375 -5.83 30.07 4.17
C SER A 375 -5.02 28.90 4.72
N LYS A 376 -3.69 29.04 4.76
CA LYS A 376 -2.79 28.08 5.42
C LYS A 376 -3.22 27.80 6.86
N ASN A 377 -3.25 26.53 7.24
CA ASN A 377 -3.69 26.00 8.54
C ASN A 377 -5.13 26.42 8.91
N GLY A 378 -5.93 26.84 7.93
CA GLY A 378 -7.29 27.31 8.16
C GLY A 378 -8.26 26.15 8.35
N PHE A 379 -9.35 26.39 9.07
CA PHE A 379 -10.43 25.42 9.24
C PHE A 379 -10.99 24.89 7.91
N GLY A 380 -11.02 25.74 6.87
CA GLY A 380 -11.46 25.34 5.53
C GLY A 380 -10.57 24.29 4.84
N ALA A 381 -9.28 24.22 5.19
CA ALA A 381 -8.34 23.22 4.68
C ALA A 381 -8.49 21.86 5.38
N GLN A 382 -9.15 21.82 6.53
CA GLN A 382 -9.35 20.58 7.28
C GLN A 382 -10.41 19.71 6.61
N VAL A 383 -10.17 18.42 6.61
CA VAL A 383 -11.13 17.38 6.18
C VAL A 383 -12.23 17.23 7.25
N PRO A 384 -13.50 16.96 6.88
CA PRO A 384 -14.57 16.75 7.84
C PRO A 384 -14.23 15.64 8.84
N LYS A 385 -14.54 15.85 10.12
CA LYS A 385 -14.19 14.92 11.23
C LYS A 385 -14.64 13.47 10.97
N ARG A 386 -15.76 13.28 10.27
CA ARG A 386 -16.34 11.97 9.92
C ARG A 386 -15.42 11.10 9.05
N ILE A 387 -14.56 11.74 8.25
CA ILE A 387 -13.63 11.11 7.30
C ILE A 387 -12.22 11.68 7.49
N ALA A 388 -11.87 12.04 8.72
CA ALA A 388 -10.58 12.64 8.99
C ALA A 388 -9.43 11.69 8.60
N PRO A 389 -8.32 12.23 8.05
CA PRO A 389 -7.09 11.48 7.88
C PRO A 389 -6.61 10.91 9.22
N VAL A 390 -5.99 9.74 9.18
CA VAL A 390 -5.24 9.17 10.30
C VAL A 390 -3.79 9.64 10.20
N ASP A 391 -3.33 10.40 11.19
CA ASP A 391 -2.05 11.12 11.15
C ASP A 391 -0.83 10.21 10.92
N GLU A 392 -0.89 8.94 11.33
CA GLU A 392 0.24 7.99 11.22
C GLU A 392 0.30 7.25 9.88
N SER A 393 -0.82 7.13 9.15
CA SER A 393 -0.92 6.26 7.96
C SER A 393 -1.35 6.97 6.68
N ASP A 394 -2.15 8.04 6.79
CA ASP A 394 -2.76 8.67 5.62
C ASP A 394 -1.92 9.83 5.10
N ILE A 395 -1.85 9.96 3.78
CA ILE A 395 -1.08 11.00 3.11
C ILE A 395 -1.98 12.19 2.83
N VAL A 396 -1.61 13.40 3.29
CA VAL A 396 -2.37 14.63 3.02
C VAL A 396 -1.53 15.59 2.17
N LEU A 397 -2.02 15.92 0.98
CA LEU A 397 -1.34 16.77 0.00
C LEU A 397 -2.08 18.09 -0.19
N SER A 398 -1.49 19.16 0.31
CA SER A 398 -1.97 20.53 0.10
C SER A 398 -1.63 21.03 -1.31
N ARG A 399 -2.61 21.62 -2.01
CA ARG A 399 -2.45 22.13 -3.37
C ARG A 399 -2.99 23.55 -3.57
N THR A 400 -2.31 24.31 -4.43
CA THR A 400 -2.63 25.71 -4.74
C THR A 400 -3.21 25.91 -6.15
N GLY A 401 -3.39 24.83 -6.92
CA GLY A 401 -3.98 24.82 -8.27
C GLY A 401 -4.87 23.61 -8.52
N VAL A 402 -5.65 23.61 -9.60
CA VAL A 402 -6.76 22.67 -9.87
C VAL A 402 -6.30 21.23 -10.07
N ASN A 403 -5.29 21.01 -10.92
CA ASN A 403 -4.79 19.67 -11.23
C ASN A 403 -3.92 19.16 -10.08
N VAL A 404 -4.34 18.06 -9.44
CA VAL A 404 -3.64 17.45 -8.29
C VAL A 404 -2.20 17.06 -8.65
N PHE A 405 -2.00 16.38 -9.78
CA PHE A 405 -0.68 15.92 -10.25
C PHE A 405 0.29 17.05 -10.61
N ALA A 406 -0.24 18.21 -11.04
CA ALA A 406 0.59 19.36 -11.41
C ALA A 406 0.89 20.29 -10.23
N ALA A 407 0.01 20.30 -9.22
CA ALA A 407 0.10 21.20 -8.07
C ALA A 407 0.66 20.53 -6.80
N THR A 408 0.96 19.22 -6.84
CA THR A 408 1.54 18.45 -5.72
C THR A 408 2.62 17.48 -6.23
N ASN A 409 3.24 16.75 -5.30
CA ASN A 409 4.13 15.64 -5.57
C ASN A 409 3.42 14.27 -5.60
N LEU A 410 2.11 14.24 -5.89
CA LEU A 410 1.31 12.99 -5.90
C LEU A 410 1.95 11.88 -6.73
N ASP A 411 2.35 12.18 -7.97
CA ASP A 411 2.96 11.18 -8.87
C ASP A 411 4.24 10.58 -8.29
N TYR A 412 5.12 11.44 -7.75
CA TYR A 412 6.35 10.98 -7.11
C TYR A 412 6.07 10.02 -5.96
N ILE A 413 5.08 10.35 -5.12
CA ILE A 413 4.66 9.50 -3.99
C ILE A 413 4.10 8.18 -4.52
N LEU A 414 3.10 8.22 -5.40
CA LEU A 414 2.45 7.03 -5.95
C LEU A 414 3.45 6.10 -6.66
N ARG A 415 4.41 6.64 -7.40
CA ARG A 415 5.47 5.86 -8.04
C ARG A 415 6.39 5.18 -7.03
N ASN A 416 6.79 5.87 -5.96
CA ASN A 416 7.64 5.29 -4.92
C ASN A 416 6.91 4.23 -4.10
N LEU A 417 5.58 4.38 -3.95
CA LEU A 417 4.69 3.37 -3.36
C LEU A 417 4.29 2.28 -4.35
N MET A 418 4.77 2.35 -5.59
CA MET A 418 4.53 1.34 -6.64
C MET A 418 3.05 1.15 -6.94
N VAL A 419 2.28 2.21 -6.74
CA VAL A 419 0.87 2.28 -7.09
C VAL A 419 0.76 2.28 -8.60
N THR A 420 -0.09 1.40 -9.12
CA THR A 420 -0.41 1.29 -10.55
C THR A 420 -1.89 1.52 -10.81
N HIS A 421 -2.73 1.41 -9.78
CA HIS A 421 -4.17 1.64 -9.83
C HIS A 421 -4.59 2.75 -8.85
N ILE A 422 -5.40 3.70 -9.31
CA ILE A 422 -5.89 4.79 -8.48
C ILE A 422 -7.41 4.76 -8.44
N VAL A 423 -7.98 4.73 -7.23
CA VAL A 423 -9.41 4.86 -6.99
C VAL A 423 -9.69 6.32 -6.62
N VAL A 424 -10.47 7.04 -7.43
CA VAL A 424 -10.72 8.48 -7.25
C VAL A 424 -12.13 8.72 -6.74
N VAL A 425 -12.24 9.50 -5.67
CA VAL A 425 -13.50 9.96 -5.07
C VAL A 425 -13.43 11.44 -4.69
N GLY A 426 -14.58 12.08 -4.51
CA GLY A 426 -14.69 13.40 -3.90
C GLY A 426 -15.49 14.41 -4.71
N ILE A 427 -15.17 15.68 -4.51
CA ILE A 427 -15.88 16.82 -5.10
C ILE A 427 -15.08 17.37 -6.27
N SER A 428 -15.68 17.46 -7.46
CA SER A 428 -15.01 18.09 -8.60
C SER A 428 -15.15 19.61 -8.56
N VAL A 429 -14.13 20.28 -8.03
CA VAL A 429 -14.02 21.74 -7.97
C VAL A 429 -13.27 22.24 -9.21
N LEU A 430 -13.96 23.01 -10.07
CA LEU A 430 -13.41 23.49 -11.34
C LEU A 430 -12.88 22.38 -12.26
N GLY A 431 -13.43 21.16 -12.16
CA GLY A 431 -12.97 20.02 -12.95
C GLY A 431 -11.73 19.32 -12.35
N SER A 432 -11.48 19.46 -11.05
CA SER A 432 -10.32 18.86 -10.37
C SER A 432 -10.29 17.34 -10.51
N VAL A 433 -11.42 16.66 -10.35
CA VAL A 433 -11.52 15.20 -10.53
C VAL A 433 -11.29 14.82 -11.99
N GLU A 434 -11.88 15.53 -12.95
CA GLU A 434 -11.69 15.25 -14.38
C GLU A 434 -10.23 15.40 -14.80
N SER A 435 -9.59 16.46 -14.33
CA SER A 435 -8.17 16.69 -14.58
C SER A 435 -7.30 15.64 -13.90
N CYS A 436 -7.67 15.18 -12.70
CA CYS A 436 -6.99 14.12 -11.97
C CYS A 436 -7.07 12.80 -12.75
N VAL A 437 -8.28 12.36 -13.11
CA VAL A 437 -8.52 11.13 -13.88
C VAL A 437 -7.79 11.17 -15.21
N GLN A 438 -7.91 12.28 -15.96
CA GLN A 438 -7.23 12.41 -17.25
C GLN A 438 -5.70 12.33 -17.10
N THR A 439 -5.12 13.06 -16.15
CA THR A 439 -3.66 13.06 -15.96
C THR A 439 -3.16 11.71 -15.47
N ALA A 440 -3.92 11.03 -14.61
CA ALA A 440 -3.59 9.69 -14.13
C ALA A 440 -3.53 8.69 -15.30
N LEU A 441 -4.56 8.68 -16.16
CA LEU A 441 -4.59 7.84 -17.36
C LEU A 441 -3.41 8.17 -18.30
N ASP A 442 -3.16 9.46 -18.56
CA ASP A 442 -2.05 9.89 -19.42
C ASP A 442 -0.67 9.50 -18.85
N ARG A 443 -0.55 9.38 -17.52
CA ARG A 443 0.67 8.91 -16.83
C ARG A 443 0.75 7.39 -16.74
N GLY A 444 -0.24 6.65 -17.25
CA GLY A 444 -0.25 5.19 -17.29
C GLY A 444 -0.78 4.52 -16.03
N TYR A 445 -1.49 5.24 -15.16
CA TYR A 445 -2.24 4.62 -14.07
C TYR A 445 -3.53 4.01 -14.61
N GLN A 446 -3.90 2.85 -14.08
CA GLN A 446 -5.29 2.41 -14.15
C GLN A 446 -6.12 3.29 -13.21
N VAL A 447 -7.34 3.64 -13.60
CA VAL A 447 -8.20 4.53 -12.81
C VAL A 447 -9.58 3.94 -12.63
N THR A 448 -10.03 3.91 -11.39
CA THR A 448 -11.43 3.62 -11.02
C THR A 448 -12.05 4.87 -10.40
N VAL A 449 -13.28 5.18 -10.76
CA VAL A 449 -14.07 6.27 -10.15
C VAL A 449 -15.31 5.65 -9.51
N LEU A 450 -15.53 5.95 -8.22
CA LEU A 450 -16.70 5.44 -7.50
C LEU A 450 -17.88 6.39 -7.69
N LYS A 451 -18.96 5.86 -8.29
CA LYS A 451 -20.06 6.70 -8.78
C LYS A 451 -20.82 7.40 -7.66
N GLU A 452 -21.11 6.75 -6.53
CA GLU A 452 -21.81 7.40 -5.41
C GLU A 452 -20.92 8.42 -4.69
N ALA A 453 -19.60 8.15 -4.62
CA ALA A 453 -18.62 9.01 -3.98
C ALA A 453 -18.06 10.13 -4.89
N LEU A 454 -18.77 10.51 -5.96
CA LEU A 454 -18.41 11.60 -6.86
C LEU A 454 -19.48 12.69 -6.89
N LEU A 455 -19.08 13.95 -6.70
CA LEU A 455 -19.99 15.10 -6.73
C LEU A 455 -19.41 16.28 -7.52
N PRO A 456 -20.02 16.75 -8.62
CA PRO A 456 -19.61 18.00 -9.27
C PRO A 456 -19.95 19.22 -8.40
N LEU A 457 -19.05 20.21 -8.29
CA LEU A 457 -19.35 21.44 -7.57
C LEU A 457 -20.27 22.35 -8.39
N THR A 458 -21.58 22.11 -8.34
CA THR A 458 -22.61 22.81 -9.12
C THR A 458 -23.93 22.87 -8.36
N SER A 459 -24.86 23.74 -8.77
CA SER A 459 -26.23 23.73 -8.24
C SER A 459 -26.95 22.41 -8.56
N SER A 460 -27.76 21.92 -7.61
CA SER A 460 -28.52 20.66 -7.68
C SER A 460 -29.25 20.42 -8.99
N ALA A 461 -29.90 21.44 -9.56
CA ALA A 461 -30.70 21.36 -10.78
C ALA A 461 -29.95 20.81 -12.02
N SER A 462 -28.61 20.90 -12.03
CA SER A 462 -27.77 20.39 -13.13
C SER A 462 -26.81 19.29 -12.71
N GLU A 463 -26.85 18.90 -11.43
CA GLU A 463 -25.83 18.04 -10.82
C GLU A 463 -25.85 16.63 -11.40
N ASP A 464 -27.02 15.98 -11.45
CA ASP A 464 -27.13 14.60 -11.94
C ASP A 464 -26.78 14.50 -13.42
N SER A 465 -27.20 15.47 -14.24
CA SER A 465 -26.85 15.52 -15.66
C SER A 465 -25.34 15.73 -15.87
N LYS A 466 -24.72 16.64 -15.10
CA LYS A 466 -23.26 16.86 -15.16
C LYS A 466 -22.49 15.65 -14.66
N LYS A 467 -22.92 15.03 -13.57
CA LYS A 467 -22.33 13.81 -13.01
C LYS A 467 -22.42 12.66 -14.01
N ALA A 468 -23.58 12.42 -14.62
CA ALA A 468 -23.75 11.40 -15.65
C ALA A 468 -22.83 11.66 -16.86
N SER A 469 -22.79 12.90 -17.37
CA SER A 469 -21.88 13.28 -18.46
C SER A 469 -20.40 13.10 -18.10
N MET A 470 -20.03 13.37 -16.85
CA MET A 470 -18.68 13.19 -16.34
C MET A 470 -18.28 11.70 -16.30
N LEU A 471 -19.14 10.85 -15.73
CA LEU A 471 -18.93 9.40 -15.67
C LEU A 471 -18.82 8.79 -17.07
N GLU A 472 -19.67 9.22 -18.01
CA GLU A 472 -19.59 8.78 -19.40
C GLU A 472 -18.25 9.17 -20.05
N LYS A 473 -17.77 10.40 -19.80
CA LYS A 473 -16.45 10.83 -20.30
C LYS A 473 -15.30 10.05 -19.68
N PHE A 474 -15.41 9.65 -18.40
CA PHE A 474 -14.41 8.80 -17.74
C PHE A 474 -14.37 7.41 -18.37
N ALA A 475 -15.53 6.77 -18.54
CA ALA A 475 -15.62 5.47 -19.19
C ALA A 475 -15.07 5.50 -20.62
N ARG A 476 -15.43 6.52 -21.42
CA ARG A 476 -14.90 6.70 -22.78
C ARG A 476 -13.38 6.90 -22.85
N ARG A 477 -12.75 7.34 -21.77
CA ARG A 477 -11.28 7.52 -21.67
C ARG A 477 -10.56 6.28 -21.13
N GLY A 478 -11.30 5.22 -20.79
CA GLY A 478 -10.74 3.98 -20.25
C GLY A 478 -10.65 3.92 -18.72
N ALA A 479 -11.23 4.88 -17.99
CA ALA A 479 -11.39 4.73 -16.55
C ALA A 479 -12.58 3.80 -16.23
N GLN A 480 -12.43 2.96 -15.21
CA GLN A 480 -13.53 2.14 -14.69
C GLN A 480 -14.48 3.00 -13.88
N VAL A 481 -15.79 2.77 -14.02
CA VAL A 481 -16.82 3.40 -13.19
C VAL A 481 -17.54 2.31 -12.43
N LEU A 482 -17.34 2.27 -11.11
CA LEU A 482 -17.87 1.22 -10.24
C LEU A 482 -18.87 1.77 -9.23
N ALA A 483 -19.76 0.90 -8.76
CA ALA A 483 -20.50 1.17 -7.54
C ALA A 483 -19.57 1.10 -6.33
N SER A 484 -19.80 1.96 -5.35
CA SER A 484 -18.98 1.99 -4.13
C SER A 484 -19.13 0.68 -3.34
N ALA A 485 -20.34 0.13 -3.28
CA ALA A 485 -20.60 -1.19 -2.68
C ALA A 485 -19.87 -2.31 -3.42
N GLU A 486 -19.92 -2.33 -4.77
CA GLU A 486 -19.22 -3.32 -5.58
C GLU A 486 -17.70 -3.23 -5.39
N PHE A 487 -17.15 -2.02 -5.25
CA PHE A 487 -15.73 -1.84 -4.93
C PHE A 487 -15.37 -2.40 -3.55
N VAL A 488 -16.20 -2.13 -2.53
CA VAL A 488 -16.00 -2.65 -1.17
C VAL A 488 -16.08 -4.18 -1.16
N ASP A 489 -17.07 -4.78 -1.82
CA ASP A 489 -17.21 -6.24 -1.93
C ASP A 489 -16.00 -6.88 -2.62
N LYS A 490 -15.53 -6.28 -3.73
CA LYS A 490 -14.30 -6.73 -4.42
C LYS A 490 -13.09 -6.60 -3.52
N LEU A 491 -12.96 -5.50 -2.78
CA LEU A 491 -11.84 -5.27 -1.88
C LEU A 491 -11.82 -6.30 -0.73
N GLN A 492 -12.98 -6.58 -0.14
CA GLN A 492 -13.11 -7.59 0.91
C GLN A 492 -12.80 -9.01 0.41
N SER A 493 -12.98 -9.31 -0.88
CA SER A 493 -12.59 -10.60 -1.43
C SER A 493 -11.07 -10.85 -1.46
N PHE A 494 -10.25 -9.80 -1.23
CA PHE A 494 -8.80 -9.93 -1.08
C PHE A 494 -8.35 -10.16 0.37
N ALA A 495 -9.17 -9.82 1.36
CA ALA A 495 -8.92 -10.05 2.79
C ALA A 495 -9.37 -11.46 3.18
#